data_AF-A0AAE3JGG3-F1
#
_entry.id   AF-A0AAE3JGG3-F1
#
_cell.length_a   1.000
_cell.length_b   1.000
_cell.length_c   1.000
_cell.angle_alpha   90.00
_cell.angle_beta   90.00
_cell.angle_gamma   90.00
#
_symmetry.space_group_name_H-M   'P 1'
#
loop_
_entity.id
_entity.type
_entity.pdbx_description
1 polymer ?
#
loop_
_entity_poly.entity_id
_entity_poly.type
_entity_poly.pdbx_seq_one_letter_code
_entity_poly.pdbx_strand_id
1 'polypeptide(L)'
;MEKKKYAVSDQTRQAMANALKELMAQKPIDKITIRDITDLCDMRRQNFYYHFQDIYDLMHWMFQQEAVSLLEKYEGALLCQEGLLEVFRYLQANRAVCLCALHSVGHENMKRLFQEKIYAVIHSTIEQIAKESGGTAPGITRDDTDLMTTVYILTLTGVAESWLLGEIRETPEELVAFINQMLQDHVRGARMRESEDSHFPESKDTLPEFRTDVPDASFSPDVRSSRHSSPSGHPTQRSSPSLLQREISSHPGDPYRESRSLPHSHPHAAIEHP
;
A
#
# COMPACT_ATOMS: atom_id res chain seq x y z
N MET A 1 -20.26 -32.57 -21.92
CA MET A 1 -20.05 -31.57 -23.00
C MET A 1 -19.72 -30.18 -22.46
N GLU A 2 -20.16 -29.84 -21.24
CA GLU A 2 -19.94 -28.52 -20.61
C GLU A 2 -18.48 -28.23 -20.22
N LYS A 3 -17.77 -29.15 -19.55
CA LYS A 3 -16.34 -28.97 -19.19
C LYS A 3 -15.44 -28.60 -20.38
N LYS A 4 -15.74 -29.11 -21.58
CA LYS A 4 -14.97 -28.83 -22.81
C LYS A 4 -15.25 -27.42 -23.34
N LYS A 5 -16.47 -26.90 -23.16
CA LYS A 5 -16.85 -25.53 -23.57
C LYS A 5 -16.22 -24.48 -22.65
N TYR A 6 -16.15 -24.76 -21.34
CA TYR A 6 -15.45 -23.91 -20.37
C TYR A 6 -13.94 -23.89 -20.60
N ALA A 7 -13.31 -25.05 -20.81
CA ALA A 7 -11.86 -25.11 -21.08
C ALA A 7 -11.45 -24.34 -22.36
N VAL A 8 -12.27 -24.38 -23.41
CA VAL A 8 -12.03 -23.61 -24.66
C VAL A 8 -12.23 -22.11 -24.43
N SER A 9 -13.18 -21.72 -23.59
CA SER A 9 -13.39 -20.33 -23.16
C SER A 9 -12.18 -19.81 -22.38
N ASP A 10 -11.59 -20.63 -21.50
CA ASP A 10 -10.43 -20.24 -20.69
C ASP A 10 -9.16 -20.09 -21.52
N GLN A 11 -8.93 -21.01 -22.46
CA GLN A 11 -7.84 -20.92 -23.43
C GLN A 11 -7.95 -19.65 -24.28
N THR A 12 -9.18 -19.28 -24.68
CA THR A 12 -9.43 -18.07 -25.46
C THR A 12 -9.13 -16.80 -24.66
N ARG A 13 -9.60 -16.75 -23.40
CA ARG A 13 -9.28 -15.64 -22.48
C ARG A 13 -7.77 -15.49 -22.26
N GLN A 14 -7.09 -16.61 -22.06
CA GLN A 14 -5.64 -16.62 -21.89
C GLN A 14 -4.89 -16.16 -23.14
N ALA A 15 -5.34 -16.56 -24.34
CA ALA A 15 -4.76 -16.09 -25.60
C ALA A 15 -4.88 -14.56 -25.74
N MET A 16 -6.06 -14.00 -25.43
CA MET A 16 -6.27 -12.54 -25.43
C MET A 16 -5.39 -11.84 -24.39
N ALA A 17 -5.25 -12.40 -23.19
CA ALA A 17 -4.38 -11.84 -22.15
C ALA A 17 -2.91 -11.83 -22.57
N ASN A 18 -2.42 -12.91 -23.18
CA ASN A 18 -1.06 -12.97 -23.70
C ASN A 18 -0.82 -11.93 -24.80
N ALA A 19 -1.77 -11.78 -25.73
CA ALA A 19 -1.69 -10.76 -26.78
C ALA A 19 -1.72 -9.34 -26.21
N LEU A 20 -2.57 -9.07 -25.23
CA LEU A 20 -2.57 -7.78 -24.54
C LEU A 20 -1.22 -7.53 -23.83
N LYS A 21 -0.69 -8.52 -23.12
CA LYS A 21 0.60 -8.42 -22.42
C LYS A 21 1.75 -8.10 -23.37
N GLU A 22 1.78 -8.76 -24.52
CA GLU A 22 2.76 -8.50 -25.58
C GLU A 22 2.65 -7.06 -26.10
N LEU A 23 1.44 -6.57 -26.34
CA LEU A 23 1.20 -5.20 -26.80
C LEU A 23 1.55 -4.16 -25.72
N MET A 24 1.25 -4.42 -24.44
CA MET A 24 1.58 -3.54 -23.32
C MET A 24 3.08 -3.39 -23.10
N ALA A 25 3.88 -4.39 -23.46
CA ALA A 25 5.33 -4.30 -23.45
C ALA A 25 5.89 -3.36 -24.55
N GLN A 26 5.10 -3.07 -25.59
CA GLN A 26 5.51 -2.31 -26.76
C GLN A 26 4.96 -0.89 -26.80
N LYS A 27 3.74 -0.67 -26.30
CA LYS A 27 3.07 0.64 -26.34
C LYS A 27 2.14 0.87 -25.15
N PRO A 28 1.85 2.14 -24.83
CA PRO A 28 0.86 2.49 -23.81
C PRO A 28 -0.52 1.87 -24.08
N ILE A 29 -1.21 1.47 -23.01
CA ILE A 29 -2.50 0.75 -23.12
C ILE A 29 -3.60 1.57 -23.79
N ASP A 30 -3.60 2.90 -23.66
CA ASP A 30 -4.55 3.78 -24.33
C ASP A 30 -4.39 3.79 -25.87
N LYS A 31 -3.26 3.28 -26.38
CA LYS A 31 -2.99 3.09 -27.81
C LYS A 31 -3.21 1.65 -28.28
N ILE A 32 -3.59 0.74 -27.38
CA ILE A 32 -3.94 -0.64 -27.72
C ILE A 32 -5.41 -0.69 -28.09
N THR A 33 -5.71 -1.21 -29.28
CA THR A 33 -7.09 -1.40 -29.73
C THR A 33 -7.50 -2.87 -29.58
N ILE A 34 -8.80 -3.11 -29.45
CA ILE A 34 -9.36 -4.48 -29.49
C ILE A 34 -8.98 -5.18 -30.79
N ARG A 35 -8.84 -4.42 -31.89
CA ARG A 35 -8.40 -4.97 -33.17
C ARG A 35 -6.98 -5.51 -33.10
N ASP A 36 -6.06 -4.79 -32.47
CA ASP A 36 -4.67 -5.26 -32.31
C ASP A 36 -4.63 -6.63 -31.61
N ILE A 37 -5.43 -6.78 -30.55
CA ILE A 37 -5.53 -8.04 -29.78
C ILE A 37 -6.13 -9.15 -30.65
N THR A 38 -7.25 -8.86 -31.33
CA THR A 38 -7.94 -9.88 -32.12
C THR A 38 -7.17 -10.30 -33.37
N ASP A 39 -6.41 -9.37 -33.97
CA ASP A 39 -5.55 -9.65 -35.12
C ASP A 39 -4.37 -10.56 -34.69
N LEU A 40 -3.78 -10.35 -33.50
CA LEU A 40 -2.76 -11.25 -32.93
C LEU A 40 -3.30 -12.65 -32.59
N CYS A 41 -4.56 -12.76 -32.16
CA CYS A 41 -5.16 -14.04 -31.81
C CYS A 41 -5.82 -14.77 -32.99
N ASP A 42 -5.84 -14.21 -34.21
CA ASP A 42 -6.64 -14.68 -35.36
C ASP A 42 -8.13 -14.87 -35.01
N MET A 43 -8.72 -13.84 -34.39
CA MET A 43 -10.09 -13.85 -33.89
C MET A 43 -10.94 -12.73 -34.48
N ARG A 44 -12.26 -12.91 -34.48
CA ARG A 44 -13.19 -11.83 -34.80
C ARG A 44 -13.41 -10.94 -33.57
N ARG A 45 -13.66 -9.66 -33.78
CA ARG A 45 -13.96 -8.69 -32.71
C ARG A 45 -15.11 -9.11 -31.80
N GLN A 46 -16.14 -9.79 -32.34
CA GLN A 46 -17.24 -10.32 -31.52
C GLN A 46 -16.78 -11.35 -30.48
N ASN A 47 -15.71 -12.08 -30.75
CA ASN A 47 -15.17 -13.06 -29.80
C ASN A 47 -14.58 -12.37 -28.57
N PHE A 48 -13.95 -11.20 -28.74
CA PHE A 48 -13.45 -10.40 -27.62
C PHE A 48 -14.61 -10.01 -26.68
N TYR A 49 -15.66 -9.41 -27.24
CA TYR A 49 -16.80 -8.92 -26.46
C TYR A 49 -17.64 -10.02 -25.81
N TYR A 50 -17.46 -11.27 -26.22
CA TYR A 50 -18.05 -12.40 -25.51
C TYR A 50 -17.40 -12.63 -24.14
N HIS A 51 -16.13 -12.25 -23.98
CA HIS A 51 -15.35 -12.49 -22.77
C HIS A 51 -15.09 -11.22 -21.94
N PHE A 52 -14.89 -10.07 -22.58
CA PHE A 52 -14.47 -8.83 -21.93
C PHE A 52 -15.23 -7.62 -22.44
N GLN A 53 -15.53 -6.68 -21.55
CA GLN A 53 -16.23 -5.44 -21.91
C GLN A 53 -15.32 -4.49 -22.68
N ASP A 54 -14.07 -4.38 -22.26
CA ASP A 54 -13.06 -3.53 -22.85
C ASP A 54 -11.63 -4.04 -22.54
N ILE A 55 -10.61 -3.27 -22.94
CA ILE A 55 -9.20 -3.62 -22.74
C ILE A 55 -8.78 -3.59 -21.26
N TYR A 56 -9.44 -2.79 -20.42
CA TYR A 56 -9.12 -2.67 -19.00
C TYR A 56 -9.70 -3.83 -18.20
N ASP A 57 -10.89 -4.33 -18.59
CA ASP A 57 -11.47 -5.57 -18.07
C ASP A 57 -10.56 -6.78 -18.35
N LEU A 58 -10.05 -6.89 -19.58
CA LEU A 58 -9.06 -7.90 -19.93
C LEU A 58 -7.74 -7.73 -19.16
N MET A 59 -7.21 -6.51 -19.06
CA MET A 59 -6.00 -6.22 -18.28
C MET A 59 -6.18 -6.64 -16.82
N HIS A 60 -7.32 -6.30 -16.24
CA HIS A 60 -7.64 -6.62 -14.87
C HIS A 60 -7.70 -8.13 -14.66
N TRP A 61 -8.41 -8.84 -15.53
CA TRP A 61 -8.47 -10.30 -15.49
C TRP A 61 -7.09 -10.95 -15.62
N MET A 62 -6.27 -10.49 -16.57
CA MET A 62 -4.90 -10.97 -16.78
C MET A 62 -4.08 -10.86 -15.49
N PHE A 63 -4.01 -9.66 -14.91
CA PHE A 63 -3.26 -9.43 -13.68
C PHE A 63 -3.81 -10.22 -12.49
N GLN A 64 -5.13 -10.41 -12.40
CA GLN A 64 -5.73 -11.27 -11.37
C GLN A 64 -5.29 -12.73 -11.51
N GLN A 65 -5.22 -13.28 -12.73
CA GLN A 65 -4.76 -14.66 -12.93
C GLN A 65 -3.29 -14.81 -12.54
N GLU A 66 -2.45 -13.84 -12.92
CA GLU A 66 -1.03 -13.85 -12.56
C GLU A 66 -0.83 -13.71 -11.04
N ALA A 67 -1.63 -12.88 -10.38
CA ALA A 67 -1.64 -12.74 -8.92
C ALA A 67 -2.00 -14.06 -8.22
N VAL A 68 -3.06 -14.72 -8.66
CA VAL A 68 -3.50 -16.01 -8.09
C VAL A 68 -2.39 -17.05 -8.27
N SER A 69 -1.81 -17.15 -9.46
CA SER A 69 -0.71 -18.08 -9.71
C SER A 69 0.52 -17.83 -8.84
N LEU A 70 0.83 -16.56 -8.54
CA LEU A 70 1.92 -16.21 -7.63
C LEU A 70 1.58 -16.56 -6.18
N LEU A 71 0.37 -16.26 -5.72
CA LEU A 71 -0.06 -16.49 -4.34
C LEU A 71 -0.23 -17.98 -4.01
N GLU A 72 -0.76 -18.78 -4.94
CA GLU A 72 -0.93 -20.24 -4.77
C GLU A 72 0.42 -20.96 -4.62
N LYS A 73 1.47 -20.47 -5.29
CA LYS A 73 2.82 -21.06 -5.24
C LYS A 73 3.44 -21.03 -3.84
N TYR A 74 3.04 -20.06 -3.01
CA TYR A 74 3.58 -19.87 -1.65
C TYR A 74 2.54 -20.12 -0.56
N GLU A 75 1.49 -20.91 -0.86
CA GLU A 75 0.42 -21.25 0.08
C GLU A 75 -0.21 -20.03 0.77
N GLY A 76 -0.19 -18.86 0.11
CA GLY A 76 -0.69 -17.63 0.70
C GLY A 76 0.21 -17.02 1.79
N ALA A 77 1.51 -17.33 1.84
CA ALA A 77 2.48 -16.70 2.74
C ALA A 77 3.24 -15.55 2.05
N LEU A 78 2.58 -14.46 1.67
CA LEU A 78 3.22 -13.37 0.91
C LEU A 78 4.35 -12.66 1.66
N LEU A 79 4.23 -12.55 2.98
CA LEU A 79 5.24 -11.90 3.82
C LEU A 79 6.41 -12.82 4.16
N CYS A 80 6.39 -14.10 3.76
CA CYS A 80 7.61 -14.89 3.83
C CYS A 80 8.64 -14.33 2.84
N GLN A 81 9.92 -14.48 3.18
CA GLN A 81 11.00 -13.91 2.39
C GLN A 81 10.95 -14.37 0.94
N GLU A 82 10.70 -15.66 0.70
CA GLU A 82 10.62 -16.24 -0.64
C GLU A 82 9.40 -15.74 -1.43
N GLY A 83 8.25 -15.59 -0.76
CA GLY A 83 7.00 -15.15 -1.38
C GLY A 83 7.10 -13.70 -1.84
N LEU A 84 7.58 -12.80 -0.97
CA LEU A 84 7.74 -11.40 -1.31
C LEU A 84 8.81 -11.21 -2.40
N LEU A 85 9.90 -11.96 -2.34
CA LEU A 85 10.95 -11.91 -3.35
C LEU A 85 10.43 -12.34 -4.72
N GLU A 86 9.55 -13.34 -4.79
CA GLU A 86 8.96 -13.74 -6.08
C GLU A 86 8.04 -12.67 -6.66
N VAL A 87 7.32 -11.92 -5.81
CA VAL A 87 6.57 -10.75 -6.27
C VAL A 87 7.51 -9.74 -6.92
N PHE A 88 8.61 -9.37 -6.26
CA PHE A 88 9.56 -8.42 -6.86
C PHE A 88 10.23 -8.96 -8.13
N ARG A 89 10.55 -10.26 -8.20
CA ARG A 89 11.06 -10.89 -9.43
C ARG A 89 10.03 -10.84 -10.56
N TYR A 90 8.77 -11.08 -10.25
CA TYR A 90 7.68 -10.93 -11.20
C TYR A 90 7.59 -9.48 -11.73
N LEU A 91 7.60 -8.50 -10.82
CA LEU A 91 7.59 -7.07 -11.18
C LEU A 91 8.80 -6.70 -12.04
N GLN A 92 9.98 -7.25 -11.74
CA GLN A 92 11.19 -7.03 -12.52
C GLN A 92 11.07 -7.62 -13.93
N ALA A 93 10.67 -8.89 -14.03
CA ALA A 93 10.54 -9.59 -15.31
C ALA A 93 9.45 -8.99 -16.21
N ASN A 94 8.43 -8.35 -15.62
CA ASN A 94 7.29 -7.77 -16.32
C ASN A 94 7.27 -6.24 -16.25
N ARG A 95 8.41 -5.60 -15.97
CA ARG A 95 8.49 -4.16 -15.64
C ARG A 95 7.77 -3.26 -16.64
N ALA A 96 7.95 -3.48 -17.95
CA ALA A 96 7.30 -2.67 -18.98
C ALA A 96 5.77 -2.77 -18.92
N VAL A 97 5.24 -3.99 -18.74
CA VAL A 97 3.80 -4.25 -18.61
C VAL A 97 3.25 -3.66 -17.32
N CYS A 98 3.97 -3.84 -16.20
CA CYS A 98 3.59 -3.27 -14.90
C CYS A 98 3.56 -1.73 -14.93
N LEU A 99 4.56 -1.08 -15.54
CA LEU A 99 4.58 0.38 -15.72
C LEU A 99 3.47 0.86 -16.65
N CYS A 100 3.21 0.13 -17.74
CA CYS A 100 2.09 0.41 -18.64
C CYS A 100 0.74 0.37 -17.89
N ALA A 101 0.56 -0.61 -17.02
CA ALA A 101 -0.63 -0.72 -16.16
C ALA A 101 -0.70 0.37 -15.09
N LEU A 102 0.43 0.71 -14.47
CA LEU A 102 0.53 1.75 -13.43
C LEU A 102 0.15 3.13 -13.99
N HIS A 103 0.54 3.44 -15.22
CA HIS A 103 0.20 4.71 -15.89
C HIS A 103 -1.20 4.71 -16.52
N SER A 104 -1.97 3.62 -16.39
CA SER A 104 -3.27 3.48 -17.02
C SER A 104 -4.39 4.10 -16.21
N VAL A 105 -5.46 4.60 -16.84
CA VAL A 105 -6.64 5.12 -16.13
C VAL A 105 -7.30 4.05 -15.24
N GLY A 106 -7.08 2.76 -15.51
CA GLY A 106 -7.58 1.65 -14.70
C GLY A 106 -6.73 1.30 -13.47
N HIS A 107 -5.61 1.99 -13.21
CA HIS A 107 -4.65 1.59 -12.18
C HIS A 107 -5.24 1.56 -10.77
N GLU A 108 -6.07 2.55 -10.40
CA GLU A 108 -6.66 2.63 -9.04
C GLU A 108 -7.63 1.47 -8.76
N ASN A 109 -8.48 1.13 -9.74
CA ASN A 109 -9.39 0.00 -9.61
C ASN A 109 -8.63 -1.32 -9.49
N MET A 110 -7.56 -1.47 -10.28
CA MET A 110 -6.67 -2.62 -10.20
C MET A 110 -6.01 -2.68 -8.82
N LYS A 111 -5.38 -1.60 -8.37
CA LYS A 111 -4.70 -1.47 -7.06
C LYS A 111 -5.61 -1.90 -5.92
N ARG A 112 -6.84 -1.37 -5.86
CA ARG A 112 -7.83 -1.73 -4.84
C ARG A 112 -8.14 -3.23 -4.80
N LEU A 113 -8.39 -3.84 -5.95
CA LEU A 113 -8.74 -5.27 -6.03
C LEU A 113 -7.55 -6.19 -5.67
N PHE A 114 -6.33 -5.77 -5.97
CA PHE A 114 -5.12 -6.45 -5.50
C PHE A 114 -4.97 -6.36 -3.98
N GLN A 115 -5.17 -5.16 -3.41
CA GLN A 115 -5.09 -4.94 -1.97
C GLN A 115 -6.10 -5.79 -1.21
N GLU A 116 -7.35 -5.90 -1.71
CA GLU A 116 -8.37 -6.78 -1.13
C GLU A 116 -7.93 -8.25 -1.09
N LYS A 117 -7.32 -8.77 -2.18
CA LYS A 117 -6.83 -10.16 -2.25
C LYS A 117 -5.62 -10.40 -1.33
N ILE A 118 -4.73 -9.42 -1.25
CA ILE A 118 -3.50 -9.51 -0.46
C ILE A 118 -3.78 -9.35 1.04
N TYR A 119 -4.88 -8.67 1.42
CA TYR A 119 -5.26 -8.48 2.82
C TYR A 119 -5.31 -9.79 3.59
N ALA A 120 -6.05 -10.79 3.10
CA ALA A 120 -6.24 -12.06 3.78
C ALA A 120 -4.90 -12.79 4.03
N VAL A 121 -4.00 -12.69 3.06
CA VAL A 121 -2.68 -13.30 3.09
C VAL A 121 -1.76 -12.60 4.09
N ILE A 122 -1.69 -11.26 4.06
CA ILE A 122 -0.89 -10.47 5.00
C ILE A 122 -1.41 -10.67 6.42
N HIS A 123 -2.73 -10.59 6.61
CA HIS A 123 -3.37 -10.80 7.90
C HIS A 123 -3.03 -12.18 8.50
N SER A 124 -3.18 -13.24 7.69
CA SER A 124 -2.81 -14.60 8.12
C SER A 124 -1.34 -14.72 8.51
N THR A 125 -0.45 -14.05 7.77
CA THR A 125 0.99 -14.08 8.08
C THR A 125 1.31 -13.34 9.38
N ILE A 126 0.70 -12.17 9.62
CA ILE A 126 0.86 -11.42 10.86
C ILE A 126 0.34 -12.25 12.05
N GLU A 127 -0.82 -12.87 11.93
CA GLU A 127 -1.34 -13.77 12.96
C GLU A 127 -0.40 -14.95 13.25
N GLN A 128 0.19 -15.55 12.20
CA GLN A 128 1.10 -16.68 12.36
C GLN A 128 2.37 -16.25 13.12
N ILE A 129 2.96 -15.11 12.75
CA ILE A 129 4.14 -14.58 13.43
C ILE A 129 3.81 -14.25 14.88
N ALA A 130 2.63 -13.71 15.17
CA ALA A 130 2.17 -13.47 16.54
C ALA A 130 2.01 -14.78 17.34
N LYS A 131 1.50 -15.85 16.71
CA LYS A 131 1.34 -17.18 17.34
C LYS A 131 2.68 -17.87 17.63
N GLU A 132 3.57 -17.94 16.62
CA GLU A 132 4.93 -18.49 16.76
C GLU A 132 5.75 -17.73 17.80
N SER A 133 5.37 -16.48 18.02
CA SER A 133 5.94 -15.60 19.01
C SER A 133 5.53 -15.90 20.48
N GLY A 134 4.82 -17.00 20.75
CA GLY A 134 4.44 -17.42 22.11
C GLY A 134 2.95 -17.28 22.42
N GLY A 135 2.09 -17.35 21.40
CA GLY A 135 0.65 -17.13 21.51
C GLY A 135 0.32 -15.65 21.52
N THR A 136 -0.95 -15.29 21.29
CA THR A 136 -1.50 -13.93 21.40
C THR A 136 -0.96 -13.27 22.66
N ALA A 137 0.11 -12.52 22.48
CA ALA A 137 0.74 -11.73 23.50
C ALA A 137 -0.39 -10.81 24.01
N PRO A 138 -0.67 -10.72 25.32
CA PRO A 138 -1.82 -10.01 25.85
C PRO A 138 -1.96 -8.53 25.39
N GLY A 139 -0.97 -7.99 24.68
CA GLY A 139 -0.94 -6.65 24.09
C GLY A 139 -1.04 -6.56 22.57
N ILE A 140 -1.18 -7.66 21.80
CA ILE A 140 -1.59 -7.58 20.38
C ILE A 140 -3.10 -7.84 20.31
N THR A 141 -3.87 -6.75 20.30
CA THR A 141 -5.32 -6.85 20.12
C THR A 141 -5.66 -7.20 18.66
N ARG A 142 -6.90 -7.61 18.43
CA ARG A 142 -7.44 -7.77 17.08
C ARG A 142 -7.34 -6.46 16.28
N ASP A 143 -7.61 -5.33 16.95
CA ASP A 143 -7.54 -4.01 16.35
C ASP A 143 -6.10 -3.65 15.94
N ASP A 144 -5.09 -4.05 16.73
CA ASP A 144 -3.68 -3.90 16.37
C ASP A 144 -3.31 -4.73 15.14
N THR A 145 -3.85 -5.94 15.03
CA THR A 145 -3.60 -6.84 13.89
C THR A 145 -4.20 -6.29 12.60
N ASP A 146 -5.43 -5.78 12.64
CA ASP A 146 -6.09 -5.14 11.50
C ASP A 146 -5.37 -3.84 11.08
N LEU A 147 -4.94 -3.03 12.06
CA LEU A 147 -4.17 -1.82 11.80
C LEU A 147 -2.80 -2.15 11.18
N MET A 148 -2.07 -3.11 11.75
CA MET A 148 -0.80 -3.58 11.19
C MET A 148 -0.99 -4.11 9.77
N THR A 149 -2.01 -4.94 9.54
CA THR A 149 -2.34 -5.46 8.19
C THR A 149 -2.52 -4.31 7.20
N THR A 150 -3.28 -3.29 7.58
CA THR A 150 -3.51 -2.10 6.76
C THR A 150 -2.20 -1.37 6.46
N VAL A 151 -1.35 -1.14 7.47
CA VAL A 151 -0.04 -0.48 7.31
C VAL A 151 0.87 -1.29 6.37
N TYR A 152 0.92 -2.62 6.49
CA TYR A 152 1.75 -3.45 5.62
C TYR A 152 1.23 -3.46 4.18
N ILE A 153 -0.08 -3.48 3.96
CA ILE A 153 -0.65 -3.36 2.60
C ILE A 153 -0.22 -2.03 1.96
N LEU A 154 -0.36 -0.93 2.69
CA LEU A 154 0.00 0.40 2.19
C LEU A 154 1.51 0.49 1.91
N THR A 155 2.34 -0.01 2.84
CA THR A 155 3.79 -0.01 2.72
C THR A 155 4.25 -0.85 1.53
N LEU A 156 3.80 -2.10 1.41
CA LEU A 156 4.16 -2.98 0.31
C LEU A 156 3.72 -2.44 -1.04
N THR A 157 2.50 -1.89 -1.11
CA THR A 157 1.99 -1.30 -2.35
C THR A 157 2.85 -0.09 -2.74
N GLY A 158 3.14 0.81 -1.80
CA GLY A 158 3.96 2.00 -2.05
C GLY A 158 5.40 1.65 -2.43
N VAL A 159 6.04 0.71 -1.72
CA VAL A 159 7.39 0.26 -2.04
C VAL A 159 7.44 -0.40 -3.42
N ALA A 160 6.49 -1.26 -3.76
CA ALA A 160 6.43 -1.88 -5.09
C ALA A 160 6.26 -0.83 -6.20
N GLU A 161 5.41 0.17 -5.99
CA GLU A 161 5.17 1.28 -6.91
C GLU A 161 6.42 2.15 -7.10
N SER A 162 7.01 2.65 -6.01
CA SER A 162 8.24 3.45 -6.05
C SER A 162 9.43 2.69 -6.65
N TRP A 163 9.54 1.39 -6.40
CA TRP A 163 10.56 0.54 -7.01
C TRP A 163 10.35 0.35 -8.52
N LEU A 164 9.10 0.18 -8.96
CA LEU A 164 8.76 0.17 -10.39
C LEU A 164 9.07 1.52 -11.05
N LEU A 165 8.85 2.64 -10.36
CA LEU A 165 9.16 3.98 -10.86
C LEU A 165 10.67 4.29 -10.84
N GLY A 166 11.47 3.49 -10.14
CA GLY A 166 12.93 3.67 -10.02
C GLY A 166 13.34 4.73 -8.99
N GLU A 167 12.43 5.07 -8.08
CA GLU A 167 12.68 5.98 -6.95
C GLU A 167 13.51 5.30 -5.86
N ILE A 168 13.33 3.97 -5.74
CA ILE A 168 14.07 3.07 -4.85
C ILE A 168 15.12 2.34 -5.69
N ARG A 169 16.37 2.30 -5.21
CA ARG A 169 17.54 1.82 -5.97
C ARG A 169 18.02 0.43 -5.54
N GLU A 170 17.57 0.01 -4.38
CA GLU A 170 17.85 -1.26 -3.75
C GLU A 170 17.38 -2.43 -4.64
N THR A 171 18.10 -3.55 -4.56
CA THR A 171 17.69 -4.76 -5.27
C THR A 171 16.45 -5.37 -4.61
N PRO A 172 15.69 -6.24 -5.33
CA PRO A 172 14.62 -7.03 -4.73
C PRO A 172 15.03 -7.72 -3.42
N GLU A 173 16.23 -8.30 -3.37
CA GLU A 173 16.76 -9.01 -2.21
C GLU A 173 16.98 -8.08 -1.02
N GLU A 174 17.57 -6.89 -1.25
CA GLU A 174 17.81 -5.89 -0.21
C GLU A 174 16.50 -5.36 0.36
N LEU A 175 15.52 -5.07 -0.49
CA LEU A 175 14.20 -4.59 -0.06
C LEU A 175 13.44 -5.63 0.76
N VAL A 176 13.42 -6.87 0.29
CA VAL A 176 12.75 -7.97 1.00
C VAL A 176 13.40 -8.19 2.36
N ALA A 177 14.73 -8.19 2.43
CA ALA A 177 15.45 -8.33 3.70
C ALA A 177 15.10 -7.19 4.67
N PHE A 178 15.04 -5.95 4.18
CA PHE A 178 14.66 -4.79 4.98
C PHE A 178 13.21 -4.88 5.50
N ILE A 179 12.25 -5.23 4.63
CA ILE A 179 10.84 -5.38 4.99
C ILE A 179 10.66 -6.50 6.02
N ASN A 180 11.33 -7.63 5.84
CA ASN A 180 11.27 -8.74 6.79
C ASN A 180 11.85 -8.34 8.15
N GLN A 181 13.00 -7.65 8.17
CA GLN A 181 13.59 -7.15 9.41
C GLN A 181 12.65 -6.17 10.12
N MET A 182 12.03 -5.25 9.38
CA MET A 182 11.03 -4.32 9.92
C MET A 182 9.84 -5.05 10.55
N LEU A 183 9.36 -6.13 9.93
CA LEU A 183 8.29 -6.96 10.48
C LEU A 183 8.68 -7.65 11.78
N GLN A 184 9.86 -8.25 11.81
CA GLN A 184 10.39 -8.89 13.02
C GLN A 184 10.61 -7.86 14.15
N ASP A 185 11.10 -6.67 13.83
CA ASP A 185 11.29 -5.59 14.81
C ASP A 185 9.99 -5.06 15.38
N HIS A 186 8.93 -4.93 14.57
CA HIS A 186 7.60 -4.56 15.07
C HIS A 186 7.05 -5.59 16.06
N VAL A 187 7.16 -6.87 15.73
CA VAL A 187 6.68 -7.97 16.59
C VAL A 187 7.50 -8.04 17.88
N ARG A 188 8.83 -7.92 17.79
CA ARG A 188 9.71 -7.88 18.96
C ARG A 188 9.43 -6.67 19.85
N GLY A 189 9.24 -5.50 19.24
CA GLY A 189 8.94 -4.26 19.96
C GLY A 189 7.59 -4.32 20.69
N ALA A 190 6.58 -4.97 20.11
CA ALA A 190 5.29 -5.20 20.77
C ALA A 190 5.46 -6.00 22.07
N ARG A 191 6.23 -7.09 22.03
CA ARG A 191 6.53 -7.91 23.23
C ARG A 191 7.29 -7.16 24.32
N MET A 192 8.23 -6.29 23.95
CA MET A 192 9.01 -5.53 24.93
C MET A 192 8.11 -4.59 25.74
N ARG A 193 7.15 -3.91 25.09
CA ARG A 193 6.19 -3.05 25.78
C ARG A 193 5.34 -3.80 26.80
N GLU A 194 4.94 -5.03 26.49
CA GLU A 194 4.21 -5.88 27.46
C GLU A 194 5.07 -6.26 28.69
N SER A 195 6.37 -6.50 28.50
CA SER A 195 7.27 -6.85 29.60
C SER A 195 7.55 -5.67 30.54
N GLU A 196 7.46 -4.43 30.01
CA GLU A 196 7.59 -3.18 30.78
C GLU A 196 6.28 -2.84 31.52
N ASP A 197 5.12 -3.03 30.88
CA ASP A 197 3.81 -2.80 31.52
C ASP A 197 3.53 -3.79 32.67
N SER A 198 4.14 -4.98 32.64
CA SER A 198 4.06 -5.96 33.73
C SER A 198 5.04 -5.72 34.90
N HIS A 199 5.92 -4.71 34.81
CA HIS A 199 6.89 -4.34 35.85
C HIS A 199 6.47 -3.19 36.77
N PHE A 200 5.27 -2.61 36.58
CA PHE A 200 4.66 -1.72 37.56
C PHE A 200 3.71 -2.52 38.46
N PRO A 201 4.09 -2.89 39.70
CA PRO A 201 3.08 -3.25 40.67
C PRO A 201 2.23 -1.99 40.89
N GLU A 202 0.91 -2.11 40.74
CA GLU A 202 -0.01 -1.15 41.33
C GLU A 202 0.30 -1.09 42.83
N SER A 203 1.13 -0.11 43.23
CA SER A 203 1.18 0.32 44.61
C SER A 203 -0.21 0.84 44.92
N LYS A 204 -1.04 -0.01 45.53
CA LYS A 204 -2.15 0.45 46.36
C LYS A 204 -1.56 1.18 47.56
N ASP A 205 -0.96 2.34 47.30
CA ASP A 205 -0.68 3.32 48.31
C ASP A 205 -2.02 3.89 48.71
N THR A 206 -2.57 3.29 49.76
CA THR A 206 -3.53 3.86 50.69
C THR A 206 -3.34 5.36 50.78
N LEU A 207 -4.22 6.12 50.13
CA LEU A 207 -4.41 7.53 50.46
C LEU A 207 -4.84 7.56 51.94
N PRO A 208 -4.14 8.28 52.84
CA PRO A 208 -4.59 8.42 54.20
C PRO A 208 -5.91 9.20 54.18
N GLU A 209 -6.95 8.63 54.80
CA GLU A 209 -8.22 9.32 55.04
C GLU A 209 -7.95 10.65 55.74
N PHE A 210 -8.27 11.76 55.06
CA PHE A 210 -8.29 13.07 55.68
C PHE A 210 -9.40 13.07 56.74
N ARG A 211 -9.01 12.89 58.01
CA ARG A 211 -9.86 13.26 59.15
C ARG A 211 -10.13 14.76 59.07
N THR A 212 -11.38 15.12 58.78
CA THR A 212 -11.88 16.47 58.99
C THR A 212 -12.19 16.64 60.48
N ASP A 213 -11.18 16.98 61.28
CA ASP A 213 -11.42 17.58 62.59
C ASP A 213 -11.80 19.04 62.36
N VAL A 214 -13.09 19.36 62.53
CA VAL A 214 -13.60 20.74 62.54
C VAL A 214 -13.53 21.25 63.98
N PRO A 215 -12.73 22.29 64.30
CA PRO A 215 -12.80 22.93 65.61
C PRO A 215 -14.02 23.85 65.67
N ASP A 216 -14.80 23.66 66.72
CA ASP A 216 -15.91 24.50 67.13
C ASP A 216 -15.41 25.91 67.51
N ALA A 217 -15.92 26.94 66.85
CA ALA A 217 -15.73 28.33 67.25
C ALA A 217 -16.94 29.17 66.84
N SER A 218 -17.89 29.21 67.76
CA SER A 218 -18.85 30.28 68.03
C SER A 218 -18.56 31.64 67.38
N PHE A 219 -19.48 32.15 66.55
CA PHE A 219 -19.87 33.56 66.52
C PHE A 219 -21.29 33.69 65.96
N SER A 220 -22.16 34.28 66.79
CA SER A 220 -23.54 34.64 66.48
C SER A 220 -23.59 36.12 66.01
N PRO A 221 -24.73 36.67 65.59
CA PRO A 221 -24.99 37.02 64.20
C PRO A 221 -25.23 38.52 64.00
N ASP A 222 -25.08 39.07 62.79
CA ASP A 222 -26.02 40.12 62.37
C ASP A 222 -26.03 40.49 60.87
N VAL A 223 -27.24 40.92 60.48
CA VAL A 223 -27.63 41.78 59.34
C VAL A 223 -27.85 41.13 57.95
N ARG A 224 -29.13 40.77 57.76
CA ARG A 224 -30.07 41.24 56.70
C ARG A 224 -29.59 41.23 55.24
N SER A 225 -30.23 40.40 54.43
CA SER A 225 -31.38 40.77 53.57
C SER A 225 -30.95 41.20 52.19
N SER A 226 -31.21 40.36 51.20
CA SER A 226 -32.29 40.56 50.22
C SER A 226 -32.02 39.71 48.98
N ARG A 227 -33.05 38.92 48.59
CA ARG A 227 -33.66 38.84 47.25
C ARG A 227 -32.70 38.68 46.06
N HIS A 228 -32.91 37.86 45.04
CA HIS A 228 -33.96 36.96 44.57
C HIS A 228 -33.46 36.58 43.15
N SER A 229 -33.98 35.49 42.59
CA SER A 229 -34.13 35.29 41.14
C SER A 229 -32.92 34.81 40.33
N SER A 230 -32.86 33.49 40.14
CA SER A 230 -32.64 32.85 38.83
C SER A 230 -33.73 33.26 37.82
N PRO A 231 -33.79 32.75 36.56
CA PRO A 231 -32.77 32.30 35.61
C PRO A 231 -33.04 32.88 34.18
N SER A 232 -32.32 32.33 33.19
CA SER A 232 -32.68 32.17 31.77
C SER A 232 -32.15 33.19 30.75
N GLY A 233 -31.60 32.64 29.66
CA GLY A 233 -31.14 33.39 28.49
C GLY A 233 -30.28 32.52 27.57
N HIS A 234 -30.93 31.93 26.56
CA HIS A 234 -30.39 31.02 25.53
C HIS A 234 -29.50 31.77 24.48
N PRO A 235 -28.98 31.08 23.43
CA PRO A 235 -27.60 31.17 22.94
C PRO A 235 -27.35 32.31 21.95
N THR A 236 -26.07 32.63 21.69
CA THR A 236 -25.68 33.48 20.57
C THR A 236 -24.54 32.85 19.76
N GLN A 237 -24.83 32.67 18.47
CA GLN A 237 -23.87 32.46 17.39
C GLN A 237 -22.88 33.61 17.27
N ARG A 238 -21.69 33.31 16.72
CA ARG A 238 -20.73 34.12 15.92
C ARG A 238 -19.33 33.57 16.25
N SER A 239 -18.35 33.48 15.37
CA SER A 239 -18.15 33.69 13.94
C SER A 239 -16.70 33.24 13.72
N SER A 240 -16.40 32.63 12.58
CA SER A 240 -15.02 32.44 12.12
C SER A 240 -14.27 33.78 12.02
N PRO A 241 -12.93 33.76 12.00
CA PRO A 241 -12.30 34.13 10.73
C PRO A 241 -11.06 33.30 10.35
N SER A 242 -11.00 33.02 9.04
CA SER A 242 -9.83 32.65 8.24
C SER A 242 -8.80 33.79 8.14
N LEU A 243 -7.51 33.44 7.92
CA LEU A 243 -6.43 34.14 7.19
C LEU A 243 -5.08 33.59 7.75
N LEU A 244 -4.09 33.10 7.00
CA LEU A 244 -3.41 33.64 5.82
C LEU A 244 -2.60 32.56 5.07
N GLN A 245 -2.69 32.59 3.74
CA GLN A 245 -1.65 32.13 2.82
C GLN A 245 -0.45 33.09 2.84
N ARG A 246 0.76 32.55 2.75
CA ARG A 246 1.93 33.27 2.21
C ARG A 246 2.71 32.35 1.28
N GLU A 247 2.78 32.79 0.03
CA GLU A 247 3.68 32.33 -1.02
C GLU A 247 5.14 32.56 -0.61
N ILE A 248 6.02 31.60 -0.90
CA ILE A 248 7.44 31.87 -1.19
C ILE A 248 7.86 31.01 -2.39
N SER A 249 8.09 31.72 -3.49
CA SER A 249 8.83 31.29 -4.68
C SER A 249 10.32 31.31 -4.38
N SER A 250 11.04 30.22 -4.66
CA SER A 250 12.48 30.23 -4.93
C SER A 250 12.94 28.90 -5.54
N HIS A 251 13.32 28.95 -6.82
CA HIS A 251 14.13 27.93 -7.52
C HIS A 251 15.51 27.75 -6.85
N PRO A 252 16.05 26.52 -6.91
CA PRO A 252 17.42 26.30 -7.39
C PRO A 252 17.39 25.25 -8.51
N GLY A 253 17.92 25.52 -9.71
CA GLY A 253 19.37 25.51 -9.97
C GLY A 253 19.76 24.14 -10.55
N ASP A 254 19.64 24.01 -11.87
CA ASP A 254 20.04 22.84 -12.67
C ASP A 254 21.57 22.61 -12.60
N PRO A 255 22.06 21.45 -12.14
CA PRO A 255 23.50 21.24 -11.94
C PRO A 255 24.25 20.67 -13.16
N TYR A 256 23.67 20.57 -14.36
CA TYR A 256 24.37 19.99 -15.51
C TYR A 256 24.32 20.86 -16.77
N ARG A 257 25.14 21.93 -16.82
CA ARG A 257 25.54 22.53 -18.11
C ARG A 257 26.94 23.16 -18.08
N GLU A 258 27.71 22.79 -19.10
CA GLU A 258 29.05 23.28 -19.53
C GLU A 258 30.25 22.70 -18.74
N SER A 259 31.35 22.21 -19.33
CA SER A 259 31.88 22.23 -20.71
C SER A 259 33.11 21.31 -20.79
N ARG A 260 33.34 20.67 -21.94
CA ARG A 260 34.66 20.35 -22.57
C ARG A 260 34.40 19.55 -23.85
N SER A 261 34.33 20.20 -25.01
CA SER A 261 35.48 20.49 -25.91
C SER A 261 36.07 19.22 -26.53
N LEU A 262 35.67 18.97 -27.78
CA LEU A 262 36.32 18.07 -28.75
C LEU A 262 37.81 18.41 -28.94
N PRO A 263 38.59 17.47 -29.48
CA PRO A 263 39.18 17.81 -30.77
C PRO A 263 38.95 16.74 -31.85
N HIS A 264 38.76 17.25 -33.06
CA HIS A 264 38.81 16.57 -34.34
C HIS A 264 40.06 15.71 -34.51
N SER A 265 39.90 14.56 -35.19
CA SER A 265 40.84 14.02 -36.19
C SER A 265 40.20 12.83 -36.92
N HIS A 266 39.64 13.08 -38.10
CA HIS A 266 39.60 12.07 -39.17
C HIS A 266 40.92 12.13 -39.94
N PRO A 267 41.35 11.02 -40.55
CA PRO A 267 41.35 11.06 -42.01
C PRO A 267 40.78 9.81 -42.68
N HIS A 268 40.37 10.09 -43.92
CA HIS A 268 39.87 9.26 -45.01
C HIS A 268 40.77 8.08 -45.43
N ALA A 269 40.10 7.09 -46.06
CA ALA A 269 40.49 6.23 -47.21
C ALA A 269 40.29 4.73 -46.89
N ALA A 270 39.23 4.07 -47.37
CA ALA A 270 38.99 3.56 -48.73
C ALA A 270 39.69 2.21 -49.03
N ILE A 271 38.94 1.34 -49.73
CA ILE A 271 39.36 0.25 -50.65
C ILE A 271 39.10 -1.22 -50.18
N GLU A 272 38.07 -1.78 -50.82
CA GLU A 272 37.91 -3.10 -51.48
C GLU A 272 37.91 -4.46 -50.72
N HIS A 273 36.82 -5.19 -51.02
CA HIS A 273 36.60 -6.64 -51.18
C HIS A 273 37.83 -7.50 -51.59
N PRO A 274 37.83 -8.83 -51.34
CA PRO A 274 36.83 -9.81 -51.80
C PRO A 274 35.87 -10.30 -50.73
#